data_AF-A0A8T4E0E0-F1
#
_entry.id   AF-A0A8T4E0E0-F1
#
_cell.length_a   1.000
_cell.length_b   1.000
_cell.length_c   1.000
_cell.angle_alpha   90.00
_cell.angle_beta   90.00
_cell.angle_gamma   90.00
#
_symmetry.space_group_name_H-M   'P 1'
#
loop_
_entity.id
_entity.type
_entity.pdbx_description
1 polymer ?
#
loop_
_entity_poly.entity_id
_entity_poly.type
_entity_poly.pdbx_seq_one_letter_code
_entity_poly.pdbx_strand_id
1 'polypeptide(L)'
;MKSVIASYREIMRRKYKVKEIGLFGSYARGEQKKTSDIDLLVRFRENATLFDFVSLGDFLEEKLKKKVDLVSVGGVRKELEKNIQEELIRL
;
A
#
# COMPACT_ATOMS: atom_id res chain seq x y z
N MET A 1 -7.18 1.90 10.86
CA MET A 1 -6.07 1.73 9.88
C MET A 1 -6.33 2.51 8.60
N LYS A 2 -7.43 2.21 7.88
CA LYS A 2 -7.85 2.94 6.67
C LYS A 2 -7.73 4.47 6.77
N SER A 3 -8.34 5.06 7.80
CA SER A 3 -8.34 6.52 8.03
C SER A 3 -6.94 7.09 8.26
N VAL A 4 -6.06 6.34 8.92
CA VAL A 4 -4.68 6.76 9.20
C VAL A 4 -3.84 6.75 7.92
N ILE A 5 -3.99 5.75 7.06
CA ILE A 5 -3.27 5.72 5.78
C ILE A 5 -3.80 6.81 4.85
N ALA A 6 -5.13 7.02 4.84
CA ALA A 6 -5.78 8.05 4.04
C ALA A 6 -5.34 9.48 4.43
N SER A 7 -4.96 9.73 5.69
CA SER A 7 -4.46 11.05 6.10
C SER A 7 -3.11 11.40 5.45
N TYR A 8 -2.34 10.40 5.02
CA TYR A 8 -1.07 10.59 4.29
C TYR A 8 -1.23 10.62 2.77
N ARG A 9 -2.47 10.60 2.24
CA ARG A 9 -2.72 10.51 0.79
C ARG A 9 -2.04 11.61 -0.02
N GLU A 10 -2.04 12.84 0.50
CA GLU A 10 -1.42 13.96 -0.22
C GLU A 10 0.10 13.84 -0.29
N ILE A 11 0.78 13.47 0.80
CA ILE A 11 2.24 13.30 0.81
C ILE A 11 2.64 12.10 -0.06
N MET A 12 1.91 10.98 0.01
CA MET A 12 2.09 9.82 -0.89
C MET A 12 2.01 10.23 -2.36
N ARG A 13 1.00 11.03 -2.72
CA ARG A 13 0.80 11.50 -4.09
C ARG A 13 1.90 12.44 -4.56
N ARG A 14 2.28 13.42 -3.73
CA ARG A 14 3.22 14.49 -4.13
C ARG A 14 4.68 14.06 -4.07
N LYS A 15 5.08 13.43 -2.96
CA LYS A 15 6.49 13.09 -2.68
C LYS A 15 6.89 11.74 -3.26
N TYR A 16 6.00 10.75 -3.20
CA TYR A 16 6.30 9.37 -3.60
C TYR A 16 5.64 8.98 -4.93
N LYS A 17 5.03 9.95 -5.63
CA LYS A 17 4.41 9.78 -6.95
C LYS A 17 3.37 8.66 -7.00
N VAL A 18 2.69 8.41 -5.88
CA VAL A 18 1.58 7.46 -5.81
C VAL A 18 0.43 7.98 -6.65
N LYS A 19 -0.06 7.13 -7.57
CA LYS A 19 -1.27 7.36 -8.36
C LYS A 19 -2.50 6.85 -7.62
N GLU A 20 -2.45 5.60 -7.16
CA GLU A 20 -3.51 4.94 -6.39
C GLU A 20 -2.87 4.08 -5.29
N ILE A 21 -3.56 3.96 -4.16
CA ILE A 21 -3.19 3.05 -3.08
C ILE A 21 -4.44 2.40 -2.50
N GLY A 22 -4.35 1.14 -2.12
CA GLY A 22 -5.42 0.42 -1.46
C GLY A 22 -4.88 -0.55 -0.42
N LEU A 23 -5.74 -0.85 0.54
CA LEU A 23 -5.49 -1.83 1.60
C LEU A 23 -6.07 -3.17 1.17
N PHE A 24 -5.31 -4.25 1.32
CA PHE A 24 -5.80 -5.60 1.08
C PHE A 24 -5.39 -6.54 2.22
N GLY A 25 -5.67 -7.84 2.09
CA GLY A 25 -5.24 -8.83 3.06
C GLY A 25 -6.00 -8.75 4.39
N SER A 26 -5.33 -9.16 5.47
CA SER A 26 -5.99 -9.39 6.76
C SER A 26 -6.67 -8.13 7.33
N TYR A 27 -6.07 -6.96 7.11
CA TYR A 27 -6.63 -5.67 7.52
C TYR A 27 -7.84 -5.23 6.69
N ALA A 28 -7.97 -5.68 5.44
CA ALA A 28 -9.16 -5.44 4.63
C ALA A 28 -10.31 -6.39 5.01
N ARG A 29 -10.00 -7.65 5.36
CA ARG A 29 -10.99 -8.67 5.77
C ARG A 29 -11.43 -8.60 7.22
N GLY A 30 -10.76 -7.79 8.06
CA GLY A 30 -11.06 -7.72 9.49
C GLY A 30 -10.48 -8.88 10.33
N GLU A 31 -9.61 -9.68 9.72
CA GLU A 31 -9.01 -10.89 10.31
C GLU A 31 -7.61 -10.61 10.91
N GLN A 32 -7.19 -9.35 10.96
CA GLN A 32 -5.87 -8.96 11.44
C GLN A 32 -5.65 -9.32 12.92
N LYS A 33 -4.46 -9.79 13.23
CA LYS A 33 -3.96 -9.99 14.60
C LYS A 33 -3.08 -8.81 15.01
N LYS A 34 -2.74 -8.71 16.30
CA LYS A 34 -1.83 -7.66 16.79
C LYS A 34 -0.47 -7.65 16.08
N THR A 35 0.01 -8.83 15.67
CA THR A 35 1.27 -9.07 14.96
C THR A 35 1.14 -9.04 13.45
N SER A 36 -0.04 -8.76 12.89
CA SER A 36 -0.22 -8.70 11.44
C SER A 36 0.50 -7.50 10.83
N ASP A 37 1.10 -7.75 9.67
CA ASP A 37 1.64 -6.75 8.75
C ASP A 37 0.49 -6.03 8.01
N ILE A 38 0.78 -4.85 7.47
CA ILE A 38 -0.19 -4.05 6.71
C ILE A 38 0.09 -4.22 5.21
N ASP A 39 -0.79 -4.95 4.53
CA ASP A 39 -0.65 -5.22 3.09
C ASP A 39 -1.25 -4.09 2.24
N LEU A 40 -0.43 -3.44 1.41
CA LEU A 40 -0.82 -2.28 0.62
C LEU A 40 -0.50 -2.46 -0.86
N LEU A 41 -1.51 -2.32 -1.70
CA LEU A 41 -1.34 -2.33 -3.15
C LEU A 41 -1.20 -0.90 -3.63
N VAL A 42 -0.13 -0.61 -4.35
CA VAL A 42 0.19 0.73 -4.84
C VAL A 42 0.38 0.74 -6.35
N ARG A 43 -0.21 1.75 -6.99
CA ARG A 43 0.05 2.10 -8.38
C ARG A 43 0.81 3.41 -8.40
N PHE A 44 1.97 3.44 -9.04
CA PHE A 44 2.75 4.65 -9.22
C PHE A 44 2.44 5.36 -10.53
N ARG A 45 2.86 6.63 -10.62
CA ARG A 45 2.95 7.36 -11.88
C ARG A 45 4.13 6.85 -12.71
N GLU A 46 4.10 7.09 -14.01
CA GLU A 46 5.09 6.58 -14.97
C GLU A 46 6.54 7.04 -14.68
N ASN A 47 6.70 8.21 -14.05
CA ASN A 47 8.00 8.77 -13.69
C ASN A 47 8.48 8.38 -12.27
N ALA A 48 7.84 7.40 -11.64
CA ALA A 48 8.29 6.86 -10.37
C ALA A 48 9.46 5.90 -10.54
N THR A 49 10.31 5.86 -9.52
CA THR A 49 11.53 5.07 -9.48
C THR A 49 11.45 4.02 -8.38
N LEU A 50 12.39 3.07 -8.39
CA LEU A 50 12.51 2.10 -7.29
C LEU A 50 12.76 2.80 -5.93
N PHE A 51 13.45 3.94 -5.92
CA PHE A 51 13.66 4.73 -4.70
C PHE A 51 12.34 5.28 -4.16
N ASP A 52 11.44 5.75 -5.03
CA ASP A 52 10.11 6.23 -4.61
C ASP A 52 9.30 5.10 -3.94
N PHE A 53 9.42 3.87 -4.44
CA PHE A 53 8.78 2.68 -3.86
C PHE A 53 9.35 2.32 -2.48
N VAL A 54 10.67 2.16 -2.38
CA VAL A 54 11.33 1.79 -1.10
C VAL A 54 11.10 2.88 -0.05
N SER A 55 11.29 4.15 -0.41
CA SER A 55 11.09 5.27 0.51
C SER A 55 9.65 5.43 0.98
N LEU A 56 8.67 5.00 0.16
CA LEU A 56 7.26 4.97 0.58
C LEU A 56 7.03 3.88 1.63
N GLY A 57 7.62 2.69 1.44
CA GLY A 57 7.58 1.61 2.41
C GLY A 57 8.12 2.07 3.77
N ASP A 58 9.36 2.56 3.80
CA ASP A 58 10.02 3.05 5.02
C ASP A 58 9.19 4.13 5.72
N PHE A 59 8.66 5.09 4.94
CA PHE A 59 7.81 6.14 5.46
C PHE A 59 6.54 5.59 6.13
N LEU A 60 5.87 4.64 5.48
CA LEU A 60 4.64 4.07 6.01
C LEU A 60 4.92 3.23 7.25
N GLU A 61 5.99 2.44 7.29
CA GLU A 61 6.39 1.70 8.50
C GLU A 61 6.70 2.64 9.67
N GLU A 62 7.42 3.74 9.40
CA GLU A 62 7.76 4.75 10.41
C GLU A 62 6.51 5.41 10.99
N LYS A 63 5.52 5.74 10.14
CA LYS A 63 4.27 6.41 10.55
C LYS A 63 3.25 5.47 11.17
N LEU A 64 3.19 4.22 10.73
CA LEU A 64 2.22 3.24 11.22
C LEU A 64 2.74 2.41 12.40
N LYS A 65 4.05 2.49 12.69
CA LYS A 65 4.73 1.71 13.75
C LYS A 65 4.48 0.21 13.64
N LYS A 66 4.33 -0.25 12.40
CA LYS A 66 4.00 -1.62 12.00
C LYS A 66 4.69 -1.92 10.69
N LYS A 67 5.04 -3.19 10.49
CA LYS A 67 5.58 -3.66 9.23
C LYS A 67 4.55 -3.51 8.11
N VAL A 68 5.00 -3.06 6.95
CA VAL A 68 4.15 -2.78 5.78
C VAL A 68 4.65 -3.61 4.62
N ASP A 69 3.79 -4.48 4.08
CA ASP A 69 4.06 -5.19 2.84
C ASP A 69 3.51 -4.37 1.67
N LEU A 70 4.41 -3.66 0.98
CA LEU A 70 4.05 -2.79 -0.13
C LEU A 70 4.19 -3.55 -1.44
N VAL A 71 3.10 -3.63 -2.20
CA VAL A 71 3.03 -4.38 -3.45
C VAL A 71 2.72 -3.43 -4.60
N SER A 72 3.58 -3.38 -5.62
CA SER A 72 3.35 -2.58 -6.83
C SER A 72 2.50 -3.34 -7.83
N VAL A 73 1.43 -2.71 -8.34
CA VAL A 73 0.56 -3.33 -9.36
C VAL A 73 1.35 -3.85 -10.57
N GLY A 74 2.39 -3.14 -11.01
CA GLY A 74 3.20 -3.55 -12.16
C GLY A 74 4.17 -4.71 -11.88
N GLY A 75 4.38 -5.07 -10.62
CA GLY A 75 5.34 -6.11 -10.20
C GLY A 75 4.70 -7.46 -9.87
N VAL A 76 3.37 -7.57 -9.91
CA VAL A 76 2.63 -8.76 -9.50
C VAL A 76 2.19 -9.57 -10.71
N ARG A 77 2.20 -10.91 -10.59
CA ARG A 77 1.60 -11.79 -11.60
C ARG A 77 0.11 -11.50 -11.71
N LYS A 78 -0.44 -11.42 -12.94
CA LYS A 78 -1.84 -11.01 -13.19
C LYS A 78 -2.87 -11.82 -12.39
N GLU A 79 -2.60 -13.11 -12.18
CA GLU A 79 -3.46 -14.00 -11.40
C GLU A 79 -3.54 -13.58 -9.93
N LEU A 80 -2.41 -13.17 -9.35
CA LEU A 80 -2.36 -12.68 -7.98
C LEU A 80 -2.94 -11.27 -7.88
N GLU A 81 -2.72 -10.42 -8.90
CA GLU A 81 -3.34 -9.09 -8.96
C GLU A 81 -4.87 -9.20 -8.91
N LYS A 82 -5.47 -10.13 -9.67
CA LYS A 82 -6.92 -10.32 -9.68
C LYS A 82 -7.48 -10.64 -8.29
N ASN A 83 -6.85 -11.58 -7.57
CA ASN A 83 -7.27 -11.94 -6.21
C ASN A 83 -7.12 -10.76 -5.25
N ILE A 84 -6.03 -9.99 -5.36
CA ILE A 84 -5.84 -8.80 -4.53
C ILE A 84 -6.91 -7.75 -4.84
N GLN A 85 -7.28 -7.55 -6.11
CA GLN A 85 -8.29 -6.56 -6.52
C GLN A 85 -9.68 -6.88 -5.95
N GLU A 86 -10.02 -8.17 -5.77
CA GLU A 86 -11.31 -8.58 -5.19
C GLU A 86 -11.45 -8.17 -3.71
N GLU A 87 -10.34 -8.11 -2.98
CA GLU A 87 -10.31 -7.71 -1.56
C GLU A 87 -9.92 -6.23 -1.36
N LEU A 88 -9.60 -5.50 -2.44
CA LEU A 88 -8.96 -4.20 -2.38
C LEU A 88 -9.91 -3.11 -1.87
N ILE A 89 -9.55 -2.51 -0.73
CA ILE A 89 -10.20 -1.30 -0.23
C ILE A 89 -9.38 -0.08 -0.67
N ARG A 90 -9.90 0.66 -1.65
CA ARG A 90 -9.28 1.91 -2.15
C ARG A 90 -9.31 3.03 -1.10
N LEU A 91 -8.24 3.83 -1.06
CA LEU A 91 -7.98 4.90 -0.08
C LEU A 91 -7.96 6.30 -0.72
#